data_AF-A0A6B3D1S1-F1
#
_entry.id   AF-A0A6B3D1S1-F1
#
_cell.length_a   1.000
_cell.length_b   1.000
_cell.length_c   1.000
_cell.angle_alpha   90.00
_cell.angle_beta   90.00
_cell.angle_gamma   90.00
#
_symmetry.space_group_name_H-M   'P 1'
#
loop_
_entity.id
_entity.type
_entity.pdbx_description
1 polymer ?
#
loop_
_entity_poly.entity_id
_entity_poly.type
_entity_poly.pdbx_seq_one_letter_code
_entity_poly.pdbx_strand_id
1 'polypeptide(L)' 'VYELPFGATLGELLALAGVRDHLRAVLLGGAAGGFVRPDELDIPLTFEGTREAGTTLGSGVVMAFDDTVPL' A
#
# COMPACT_ATOMS: atom_id res chain seq x y z
N VAL A 1 11.16 -1.27 9.07
CA VAL A 1 10.59 -2.46 8.40
C VAL A 1 9.53 -3.02 9.31
N TYR A 2 8.33 -3.27 8.79
CA TYR A 2 7.20 -3.84 9.53
C TYR A 2 6.95 -5.25 9.01
N GLU A 3 6.75 -6.20 9.92
CA GLU A 3 6.39 -7.58 9.59
C GLU A 3 4.98 -7.85 10.13
N LEU A 4 4.08 -8.27 9.24
CA LEU A 4 2.69 -8.56 9.56
C LEU A 4 2.32 -9.95 9.01
N PRO A 5 1.34 -10.62 9.62
CA PRO A 5 0.77 -11.83 9.04
C PRO A 5 0.24 -11.56 7.63
N PHE A 6 0.39 -12.57 6.76
CA PHE A 6 -0.18 -12.55 5.41
C PHE A 6 -1.70 -12.38 5.50
N GLY A 7 -2.25 -11.40 4.76
CA GLY A 7 -3.67 -11.04 4.82
C GLY A 7 -4.01 -9.81 5.64
N ALA A 8 -3.08 -9.23 6.40
CA ALA A 8 -3.25 -7.89 6.96
C ALA A 8 -3.54 -6.87 5.84
N THR A 9 -4.33 -5.84 6.12
CA THR A 9 -4.70 -4.85 5.10
C THR A 9 -3.60 -3.80 4.91
N LEU A 10 -3.58 -3.16 3.75
CA LEU A 10 -2.70 -2.01 3.49
C LEU A 10 -2.95 -0.90 4.54
N GLY A 11 -4.20 -0.64 4.90
CA GLY A 11 -4.58 0.33 5.92
C GLY A 11 -4.02 0.01 7.30
N GLU A 12 -4.04 -1.25 7.72
CA GLU A 12 -3.44 -1.69 8.99
C GLU A 12 -1.93 -1.41 9.02
N LEU A 13 -1.23 -1.74 7.93
CA LEU A 13 0.21 -1.44 7.79
C LEU A 13 0.48 0.07 7.84
N LEU A 14 -0.26 0.88 7.09
CA LEU A 14 -0.09 2.34 7.08
C LEU A 14 -0.41 2.97 8.44
N ALA A 15 -1.41 2.44 9.14
CA ALA A 15 -1.79 2.86 10.48
C ALA A 15 -0.69 2.57 11.50
N LEU A 16 -0.02 1.41 11.41
CA LEU A 16 1.17 1.07 12.22
C LEU A 16 2.37 1.94 11.87
N ALA A 17 2.53 2.27 10.58
CA ALA A 17 3.60 3.13 10.10
C ALA A 17 3.41 4.62 10.46
N GLY A 18 2.26 4.99 11.02
CA GLY A 18 1.94 6.38 11.39
C GLY A 18 1.58 7.27 10.21
N VAL A 19 1.26 6.70 9.05
CA VAL A 19 0.86 7.45 7.85
C VAL A 19 -0.58 7.91 8.02
N ARG A 20 -0.80 9.16 8.41
CA ARG A 20 -2.13 9.75 8.58
C ARG A 20 -2.05 11.21 8.14
N ASP A 21 -3.04 11.63 7.38
CA ASP A 21 -3.20 12.92 6.71
C ASP A 21 -2.60 13.02 5.30
N HIS A 22 -3.35 13.68 4.42
CA HIS A 22 -2.96 14.08 3.07
C HIS A 22 -2.44 12.97 2.12
N LEU A 23 -2.64 11.69 2.45
CA LEU A 23 -2.28 10.57 1.57
C LEU A 23 -2.94 10.75 0.19
N ARG A 24 -2.14 10.68 -0.86
CA ARG A 24 -2.55 10.86 -2.26
C ARG A 24 -2.46 9.58 -3.06
N ALA A 25 -1.42 8.79 -2.83
CA ALA A 25 -1.20 7.54 -3.52
C ALA A 25 -0.27 6.62 -2.70
N VAL A 26 -0.35 5.33 -2.97
CA VAL A 26 0.60 4.35 -2.46
C VAL A 26 1.13 3.53 -3.63
N LEU A 27 2.44 3.50 -3.81
CA LEU A 27 3.08 2.52 -4.70
C LEU A 27 3.24 1.21 -3.93
N LEU A 28 2.47 0.20 -4.33
CA LEU A 28 2.45 -1.12 -3.72
C LEU A 28 3.18 -2.13 -4.63
N GLY A 29 4.12 -2.87 -4.06
CA GLY A 29 4.86 -3.93 -4.77
C GLY A 29 6.26 -3.55 -5.26
N GLY A 30 6.73 -2.33 -4.92
CA GLY A 30 8.06 -1.85 -5.30
C GLY A 30 8.14 -1.29 -6.73
N ALA A 31 9.31 -1.38 -7.36
CA ALA A 31 9.59 -0.71 -8.65
C ALA A 31 8.71 -1.18 -9.82
N ALA A 32 8.21 -2.42 -9.78
CA ALA A 32 7.26 -2.97 -10.74
C ALA A 32 5.82 -2.98 -10.20
N GLY A 33 5.58 -2.26 -9.11
CA GLY A 33 4.31 -2.15 -8.43
C GLY A 33 3.31 -1.24 -9.15
N GLY A 34 2.08 -1.25 -8.65
CA GLY A 34 1.01 -0.35 -9.07
C GLY A 34 0.71 0.71 -8.02
N PHE A 35 0.17 1.84 -8.46
CA PHE A 35 -0.37 2.85 -7.56
C PHE A 35 -1.79 2.48 -7.13
N VAL A 36 -2.06 2.59 -5.84
CA VAL A 36 -3.40 2.49 -5.25
C VAL A 36 -3.78 3.80 -4.56
N ARG A 37 -5.08 4.05 -4.51
CA ARG A 37 -5.67 5.30 -4.03
C ARG A 37 -5.94 5.27 -2.52
N PRO A 38 -6.10 6.43 -1.88
CA PRO A 38 -6.40 6.50 -0.44
C PRO A 38 -7.72 5.85 -0.03
N ASP A 39 -8.65 5.63 -0.96
CA ASP A 39 -9.90 4.89 -0.76
C ASP A 39 -9.77 3.38 -0.99
N GLU A 40 -8.57 2.87 -1.27
CA GLU A 40 -8.29 1.45 -1.59
C GLU A 40 -7.41 0.79 -0.51
N LEU A 41 -7.57 1.18 0.76
CA LEU A 41 -6.69 0.70 1.84
C LEU A 41 -7.10 -0.64 2.46
N ASP A 42 -8.30 -1.13 2.13
CA ASP A 42 -8.79 -2.43 2.61
C ASP A 42 -8.20 -3.62 1.83
N ILE A 43 -7.29 -3.37 0.90
CA ILE A 43 -6.61 -4.42 0.13
C ILE A 43 -5.85 -5.34 1.09
N PRO A 44 -6.17 -6.66 1.13
CA PRO A 44 -5.38 -7.61 1.90
C PRO A 44 -4.03 -7.79 1.21
N LEU A 45 -2.95 -7.71 1.98
CA LEU A 45 -1.57 -7.85 1.52
C LEU A 45 -1.25 -9.33 1.25
N THR A 46 -1.92 -9.87 0.23
CA THR A 46 -1.74 -11.21 -0.35
C THR A 46 -1.49 -11.09 -1.86
N PHE A 47 -1.00 -12.16 -2.49
CA PHE A 47 -0.81 -12.16 -3.94
C PHE A 47 -2.14 -12.00 -4.68
N GLU A 48 -3.19 -12.68 -4.22
CA GLU A 48 -4.51 -12.65 -4.81
C GLU A 48 -5.19 -11.30 -4.60
N GLY A 49 -5.16 -10.77 -3.38
CA GLY A 49 -5.79 -9.50 -3.04
C GLY A 49 -5.20 -8.32 -3.80
N THR A 50 -3.87 -8.28 -3.88
CA THR A 50 -3.18 -7.23 -4.66
C THR A 50 -3.45 -7.37 -6.16
N ARG A 51 -3.50 -8.58 -6.70
CA ARG A 51 -3.86 -8.83 -8.11
C ARG A 51 -5.29 -8.39 -8.42
N GLU A 52 -6.24 -8.67 -7.52
CA GLU A 52 -7.65 -8.26 -7.68
C GLU A 52 -7.82 -6.74 -7.66
N ALA A 53 -6.96 -6.04 -6.92
CA ALA A 53 -6.86 -4.59 -6.93
C ALA A 53 -6.05 -4.03 -8.13
N GLY A 54 -5.64 -4.86 -9.09
CA GLY A 54 -4.89 -4.44 -10.27
C GLY A 54 -3.42 -4.08 -10.02
N THR A 55 -2.86 -4.52 -8.89
CA THR A 55 -1.46 -4.30 -8.50
C THR A 55 -0.78 -5.63 -8.14
N THR A 56 0.34 -5.58 -7.42
CA THR A 56 1.10 -6.77 -6.99
C THR A 56 1.67 -6.56 -5.60
N LEU A 57 1.75 -7.64 -4.81
CA LEU A 57 2.45 -7.62 -3.53
C LEU A 57 3.97 -7.42 -3.71
N GLY A 58 4.51 -7.88 -4.85
CA GLY A 58 5.92 -7.72 -5.22
C GLY A 58 6.88 -8.15 -4.11
N SER A 59 7.86 -7.29 -3.80
CA SER A 59 8.82 -7.49 -2.71
C SER A 59 8.30 -7.05 -1.32
N GLY A 60 7.00 -6.73 -1.19
CA GLY A 60 6.41 -6.20 0.04
C GLY A 60 6.75 -4.72 0.30
N VAL A 61 7.31 -4.01 -0.69
CA VAL A 61 7.58 -2.58 -0.58
C VAL A 61 6.29 -1.79 -0.69
N VAL A 62 6.08 -0.88 0.26
CA VAL A 62 4.97 0.07 0.31
C VAL A 62 5.55 1.47 0.43
N MET A 63 5.27 2.32 -0.54
CA MET A 63 5.70 3.72 -0.54
C MET A 63 4.48 4.63 -0.57
N ALA A 64 4.27 5.39 0.50
CA ALA A 64 3.18 6.33 0.64
C ALA A 64 3.60 7.72 0.19
N PHE A 65 2.73 8.39 -0.56
CA PHE A 65 2.92 9.76 -1.03
C PHE A 65 1.79 10.64 -0.53
N ASP A 66 2.14 11.79 0.04
CA ASP A 66 1.18 12.81 0.45
C ASP A 66 1.02 13.91 -0.63
N ASP A 67 0.30 14.98 -0.30
CA ASP A 67 0.06 16.11 -1.19
C ASP A 67 1.22 17.11 -1.27
N THR A 68 2.31 16.90 -0.53
CA THR A 68 3.54 17.70 -0.64
C THR A 68 4.42 17.24 -1.80
N VAL A 69 4.19 16.02 -2.31
CA VAL A 69 4.88 15.48 -3.47
C VAL A 69 4.15 15.90 -4.75
N PRO A 70 4.84 16.56 -5.71
CA PRO A 70 4.29 16.79 -7.04
C PRO A 70 4.30 15.46 -7.81
N LEU A 71 3.15 14.80 -7.86
CA LEU A 71 2.90 13.57 -8.62
C LEU A 71 2.34 13.88 -10.00
#